data_AF-A0A522W9C1-F1
#
_entry.id   AF-A0A522W9C1-F1
#
_cell.length_a   1.000
_cell.length_b   1.000
_cell.length_c   1.000
_cell.angle_alpha   90.00
_cell.angle_beta   90.00
_cell.angle_gamma   90.00
#
_symmetry.space_group_name_H-M   'P 1'
#
loop_
_entity.id
_entity.type
_entity.pdbx_description
1 polymer ?
#
loop_
_entity_poly.entity_id
_entity_poly.type
_entity_poly.pdbx_seq_one_letter_code
_entity_poly.pdbx_strand_id
1 'polypeptide(L)' 'MGGFGSIWHWVIVLIIVLLLFGAGKLPRLMGDMAKGVKAFKAGLKDEGEGEAAAGDQPKPIDPPAQSTVAEAKKDEAAKH' A
#
# COMPACT_ATOMS: atom_id res chain seq x y z
N MET A 1 -19.80 10.71 -35.53
CA MET A 1 -19.50 9.27 -35.38
C MET A 1 -17.99 9.14 -35.20
N GLY A 2 -17.49 8.85 -33.99
CA GLY A 2 -16.04 8.66 -33.76
C GLY A 2 -15.56 9.35 -32.49
N GLY A 3 -15.43 8.58 -31.40
CA GLY A 3 -14.93 9.09 -30.13
C GLY A 3 -14.97 8.06 -29.00
N PHE A 4 -15.87 7.09 -29.10
CA PHE A 4 -16.07 6.04 -28.08
C PHE A 4 -15.01 4.92 -28.10
N GLY A 5 -14.08 4.92 -29.07
CA GLY A 5 -13.03 3.89 -29.18
C GLY A 5 -11.77 4.17 -28.36
N SER A 6 -11.49 5.42 -27.98
CA SER A 6 -10.17 5.77 -27.40
C SER A 6 -10.08 5.39 -25.92
N ILE A 7 -11.00 5.87 -25.10
CA ILE A 7 -10.98 5.59 -23.64
C ILE A 7 -11.28 4.11 -23.35
N TRP A 8 -12.25 3.53 -24.08
CA TRP A 8 -12.64 2.12 -23.86
C TRP A 8 -11.52 1.14 -24.25
N HIS A 9 -10.74 1.45 -25.30
CA HIS A 9 -9.56 0.67 -25.68
C HIS A 9 -8.48 0.71 -24.60
N TRP A 10 -8.19 1.89 -24.03
CA TRP A 10 -7.21 2.02 -22.95
C TRP A 10 -7.59 1.21 -21.71
N VAL A 11 -8.88 1.13 -21.36
CA VAL A 11 -9.37 0.28 -20.26
C VAL A 11 -9.13 -1.21 -20.54
N ILE A 12 -9.44 -1.67 -21.76
CA ILE A 12 -9.18 -3.07 -22.17
C ILE A 12 -7.70 -3.40 -22.11
N VAL A 13 -6.84 -2.50 -22.59
CA VAL A 13 -5.39 -2.71 -22.56
C VAL A 13 -4.89 -2.83 -21.11
N LEU A 14 -5.37 -1.98 -20.19
CA LEU A 14 -5.02 -2.10 -18.77
C LEU A 14 -5.43 -3.43 -18.16
N ILE A 15 -6.63 -3.93 -18.48
CA ILE A 15 -7.10 -5.23 -17.98
C ILE A 15 -6.17 -6.35 -18.47
N ILE A 16 -5.78 -6.36 -19.74
CA ILE A 16 -4.87 -7.38 -20.29
C ILE A 16 -3.50 -7.31 -19.60
N VAL A 17 -2.95 -6.12 -19.41
CA VAL A 17 -1.67 -5.94 -18.71
C VAL A 17 -1.77 -6.42 -17.25
N LEU A 18 -2.84 -6.11 -16.55
CA LEU A 18 -3.08 -6.59 -15.18
C LEU A 18 -3.19 -8.12 -15.11
N LEU A 19 -3.77 -8.78 -16.12
CA LEU A 19 -3.85 -10.25 -16.20
C LEU A 19 -2.47 -10.89 -16.48
N LEU A 20 -1.67 -10.29 -17.36
CA LEU A 20 -0.33 -10.80 -17.69
C LEU A 20 0.68 -10.62 -16.54
N PHE A 21 0.64 -9.46 -15.88
CA PHE A 21 1.55 -9.14 -14.78
C PHE A 21 1.02 -9.61 -13.41
N GLY A 22 -0.29 -9.77 -13.27
CA GLY A 22 -0.97 -10.12 -12.03
C GLY A 22 -1.11 -8.95 -11.05
N ALA A 23 -2.16 -8.99 -10.22
CA ALA A 23 -2.47 -7.95 -9.23
C ALA A 23 -1.41 -7.76 -8.13
N GLY A 24 -0.47 -8.70 -7.95
CA GLY A 24 0.57 -8.61 -6.92
C GLY A 24 1.87 -7.93 -7.36
N LYS A 25 2.22 -7.99 -8.65
CA LYS A 25 3.51 -7.47 -9.14
C LYS A 25 3.44 -5.98 -9.47
N LEU A 26 2.32 -5.52 -10.04
CA LEU A 26 2.15 -4.13 -10.46
C LEU A 26 2.16 -3.14 -9.27
N PRO A 27 1.42 -3.37 -8.16
CA PRO A 27 1.43 -2.46 -7.02
C PRO A 27 2.77 -2.43 -6.27
N ARG A 28 3.47 -3.56 -6.21
CA ARG A 28 4.78 -3.65 -5.54
C ARG A 28 5.84 -2.85 -6.32
N LEU A 29 5.91 -3.04 -7.63
CA LEU A 29 6.84 -2.30 -8.50
C LEU A 29 6.49 -0.80 -8.57
N MET A 30 5.21 -0.47 -8.70
CA MET A 30 4.74 0.92 -8.65
C MET A 30 5.00 1.57 -7.29
N GLY A 31 4.91 0.84 -6.18
CA GLY A 31 5.21 1.34 -4.85
C GLY A 31 6.68 1.73 -4.68
N ASP A 32 7.60 0.90 -5.16
CA ASP A 32 9.04 1.20 -5.12
C ASP A 32 9.40 2.37 -6.06
N MET A 33 8.81 2.41 -7.26
CA MET A 33 8.96 3.55 -8.18
C MET A 33 8.38 4.85 -7.59
N ALA A 34 7.19 4.78 -6.98
CA ALA A 34 6.51 5.94 -6.39
C ALA A 34 7.30 6.52 -5.21
N LYS A 35 7.93 5.67 -4.38
CA LYS A 35 8.84 6.13 -3.31
C LYS A 35 10.04 6.89 -3.87
N GLY A 36 10.67 6.39 -4.93
CA GLY A 36 11.78 7.07 -5.60
C GLY A 36 11.37 8.42 -6.19
N VAL A 37 10.24 8.48 -6.89
CA VAL A 37 9.71 9.73 -7.46
C VAL A 37 9.28 10.71 -6.36
N LYS A 38 8.69 10.23 -5.26
CA LYS A 38 8.30 11.08 -4.11
C LYS A 38 9.53 11.65 -3.40
N ALA A 39 10.58 10.86 -3.20
CA ALA A 39 11.84 11.32 -2.62
C ALA A 39 12.52 12.36 -3.52
N PHE A 40 12.52 12.14 -4.84
CA PHE A 40 13.03 13.10 -5.82
C PHE A 40 12.22 14.40 -5.79
N LYS A 41 10.88 14.31 -5.81
CA LYS A 41 9.99 15.46 -5.72
C LYS A 41 10.18 16.22 -4.41
N ALA A 42 10.35 15.51 -3.29
CA ALA A 42 10.59 16.09 -1.98
C ALA A 42 11.94 16.83 -1.94
N GLY A 43 13.02 16.23 -2.45
CA GLY A 43 14.33 16.89 -2.53
C GLY A 43 14.33 18.14 -3.40
N LEU A 44 13.59 18.14 -4.53
CA LEU A 44 13.40 19.34 -5.35
C LEU A 44 12.54 20.42 -4.66
N LYS A 45 11.67 20.03 -3.73
CA LYS A 45 10.82 20.97 -2.97
C LYS A 45 11.55 21.54 -1.76
N ASP A 46 12.44 20.75 -1.16
CA ASP A 46 13.26 21.12 0.00
C ASP A 46 14.25 22.25 -0.33
N GLU A 47 14.72 22.35 -1.59
CA GLU A 47 15.51 23.52 -2.05
C GLU A 47 14.69 24.82 -2.17
N GLY A 48 13.36 24.78 -2.05
CA GLY A 48 12.47 25.94 -2.23
C GLY A 48 11.60 26.31 -1.02
N GLU A 49 11.18 25.35 -0.21
CA GLU A 49 10.37 25.58 0.99
C GLU A 49 10.56 24.39 1.94
N GLY A 50 11.14 24.67 3.11
CA GLY A 50 11.48 23.66 4.11
C GLY A 50 10.27 22.88 4.62
N GLU A 51 10.52 21.59 4.86
CA GLU A 51 9.73 20.68 5.70
C GLU A 51 8.35 20.26 5.16
N ALA A 52 8.30 19.17 4.39
CA ALA A 52 7.17 18.21 4.45
C ALA A 52 7.44 16.91 3.68
N ALA A 53 7.90 15.86 4.37
CA ALA A 53 7.53 14.48 4.00
C ALA A 53 7.75 13.48 5.16
N ALA A 54 7.10 13.71 6.31
CA ALA A 54 6.65 12.58 7.13
C ALA A 54 5.47 11.91 6.42
N GLY A 55 5.56 10.60 6.15
CA GLY A 55 4.41 9.78 5.72
C GLY A 55 4.73 8.86 4.55
N ASP A 56 5.16 7.64 4.86
CA ASP A 56 4.31 6.44 4.76
C ASP A 56 5.08 5.23 5.33
N GLN A 57 5.06 5.08 6.66
CA GLN A 57 5.26 3.75 7.23
C GLN A 57 3.99 2.97 6.90
N PRO A 58 4.05 1.86 6.14
CA PRO A 58 2.90 1.00 6.02
C PRO A 58 2.64 0.46 7.43
N LYS A 59 1.62 0.99 8.12
CA LYS A 59 1.04 0.30 9.27
C LYS A 59 0.64 -1.08 8.74
N PRO A 60 1.22 -2.17 9.25
CA PRO A 60 0.72 -3.49 8.93
C PRO A 60 -0.78 -3.47 9.16
N ILE A 61 -1.51 -3.83 8.11
CA ILE A 61 -2.92 -4.19 8.22
C ILE A 61 -2.91 -5.48 9.03
N ASP A 62 -2.96 -5.35 10.36
CA ASP A 62 -3.36 -6.44 11.23
C ASP A 62 -4.77 -6.84 10.78
N PRO A 63 -5.00 -8.06 10.26
CA PRO A 63 -6.35 -8.55 10.17
C PRO A 63 -6.93 -8.58 11.60
N PRO A 64 -8.15 -8.07 11.83
CA PRO A 64 -8.76 -8.08 13.15
C PRO A 64 -9.13 -9.53 13.50
N ALA A 65 -8.20 -10.24 14.12
CA ALA A 65 -8.46 -11.48 14.85
C ALA A 65 -8.39 -11.19 16.35
N GLN A 66 -9.19 -10.23 16.81
CA GLN A 66 -9.71 -10.32 18.17
C GLN A 66 -10.91 -11.26 18.12
N SER A 67 -10.68 -12.53 18.45
CA SER A 67 -11.66 -13.38 19.12
C SER A 67 -11.01 -14.68 19.59
N THR A 68 -11.09 -14.89 20.90
CA THR A 68 -10.88 -16.12 21.67
C THR A 68 -9.48 -16.40 22.24
N VAL A 69 -9.46 -16.43 23.57
CA VAL A 69 -8.50 -17.05 24.51
C VAL A 69 -7.22 -16.27 24.83
N ALA A 70 -7.40 -15.10 25.44
CA ALA A 70 -6.45 -14.58 26.42
C ALA A 70 -7.19 -14.30 27.75
N GLU A 71 -7.88 -15.32 28.25
CA GLU A 71 -8.44 -15.36 29.60
C GLU A 71 -8.11 -16.72 30.21
N ALA A 72 -6.90 -16.82 30.78
CA ALA A 72 -6.48 -17.89 31.71
C ALA A 72 -5.13 -17.53 32.33
N LYS A 73 -5.09 -16.45 33.13
CA LYS A 73 -4.01 -16.22 34.09
C LYS A 73 -4.56 -15.60 35.37
N LYS A 74 -5.25 -16.38 36.18
CA LYS A 74 -5.35 -16.18 37.64
C LYS A 74 -6.06 -17.36 38.32
N ASP A 75 -5.28 -18.34 38.78
CA ASP A 75 -5.56 -19.12 40.00
C ASP A 75 -4.25 -19.85 40.34
N GLU A 76 -3.42 -19.20 41.15
CA GLU A 76 -3.28 -19.55 42.56
C GLU A 76 -2.21 -20.62 42.75
N ALA A 77 -0.97 -20.16 42.59
CA ALA A 77 0.17 -20.68 43.33
C ALA A 77 -0.07 -20.39 44.82
N ALA A 78 -0.77 -21.30 45.51
CA ALA A 78 -0.86 -21.37 46.96
C ALA A 78 -1.11 -22.82 47.44
N LYS A 79 -0.22 -23.75 47.06
CA LYS A 79 0.03 -24.95 47.87
C LYS A 79 1.38 -25.60 47.54
N HIS A 80 2.46 -25.03 48.05
CA HIS A 80 3.52 -25.71 48.82
C HIS A 80 4.55 -24.69 49.31
#